data_AF-A0A1H6SEP9-F1
#
_entry.id   AF-A0A1H6SEP9-F1
#
_cell.length_a   1.000
_cell.length_b   1.000
_cell.length_c   1.000
_cell.angle_alpha   90.00
_cell.angle_beta   90.00
_cell.angle_gamma   90.00
#
_symmetry.space_group_name_H-M   'P 1'
#
loop_
_entity.id
_entity.type
_entity.pdbx_description
1 polymer ?
#
loop_
_entity_poly.entity_id
_entity_poly.type
_entity_poly.pdbx_seq_one_letter_code
_entity_poly.pdbx_strand_id
1 'polypeptide(L)'
;MNFDFAAAIAARPASDTASLIRHYGNPKGPGWSAAPGSGPSWFNPSPTWKRQNAVLIPLAQLPGFPPCPYGKLRGVTMHRLVAPIFLATWLLTHERGQTRHLRTFDGSAAYRHMGHNPRRDLSVHAFLAAVDFDAVWNGYGVPLERMQIDKEFVRTWEECGWTWGGRWTGEFADGMHFQWTDPVPGVRLAEWQDAARHPTTPLIVKPRPEVPLSQGYLYGPARSPDMAPTGDWVSIAVDGSGVPLVDAQGHARTVVFDEARARAKGLVK
;
A
#
# COMPACT_ATOMS: atom_id res chain seq x y z
N MET A 1 12.56 9.72 -10.27
CA MET A 1 13.42 9.47 -9.08
C MET A 1 14.62 8.63 -9.50
N ASN A 2 15.83 8.89 -8.99
CA ASN A 2 17.01 8.06 -9.25
C ASN A 2 17.39 7.26 -7.98
N PHE A 3 16.69 6.16 -7.74
CA PHE A 3 16.98 5.23 -6.63
C PHE A 3 17.58 3.95 -7.19
N ASP A 4 18.67 3.47 -6.60
CA ASP A 4 19.37 2.26 -7.04
C ASP A 4 18.71 1.00 -6.44
N PHE A 5 17.63 0.54 -7.09
CA PHE A 5 16.96 -0.71 -6.72
C PHE A 5 17.87 -1.92 -6.87
N ALA A 6 18.81 -1.92 -7.82
CA ALA A 6 19.70 -3.05 -8.04
C ALA A 6 20.62 -3.29 -6.83
N ALA A 7 21.25 -2.23 -6.32
CA ALA A 7 22.06 -2.30 -5.11
C ALA A 7 21.23 -2.67 -3.89
N ALA A 8 20.02 -2.09 -3.75
CA ALA A 8 19.14 -2.38 -2.63
C ALA A 8 18.69 -3.86 -2.61
N ILE A 9 18.27 -4.40 -3.75
CA ILE A 9 17.87 -5.80 -3.92
C ILE A 9 19.06 -6.72 -3.62
N ALA A 10 20.25 -6.40 -4.12
CA ALA A 10 21.45 -7.20 -3.87
C ALA A 10 21.87 -7.21 -2.37
N ALA A 11 21.51 -6.18 -1.61
CA ALA A 11 21.82 -6.07 -0.18
C ALA A 11 20.72 -6.65 0.73
N ARG A 12 19.57 -7.07 0.18
CA ARG A 12 18.41 -7.55 0.93
C ARG A 12 18.75 -8.83 1.71
N PRO A 13 18.30 -8.99 2.97
CA PRO A 13 18.63 -10.17 3.75
C PRO A 13 17.70 -11.35 3.43
N ALA A 14 18.18 -12.58 3.66
CA ALA A 14 17.32 -13.75 3.72
C ALA A 14 16.24 -13.61 4.82
N SER A 15 15.11 -14.31 4.64
CA SER A 15 13.92 -14.17 5.48
C SER A 15 14.02 -14.86 6.86
N ASP A 16 15.09 -15.60 7.15
CA ASP A 16 15.28 -16.28 8.43
C ASP A 16 15.72 -15.33 9.55
N THR A 17 15.35 -15.63 10.80
CA THR A 17 15.62 -14.75 11.95
C THR A 17 17.11 -14.43 12.13
N ALA A 18 18.01 -15.38 11.86
CA ALA A 18 19.44 -15.16 12.04
C ALA A 18 19.98 -14.13 11.01
N SER A 19 19.55 -14.24 9.75
CA SER A 19 19.85 -13.27 8.70
C SER A 19 19.26 -11.89 9.00
N LEU A 20 18.01 -11.85 9.45
CA LEU A 20 17.36 -10.60 9.86
C LEU A 20 18.10 -9.92 11.03
N ILE A 21 18.50 -10.68 12.05
CA ILE A 21 19.28 -10.14 13.17
C ILE A 21 20.65 -9.64 12.71
N ARG A 22 21.35 -10.35 11.83
CA ARG A 22 22.64 -9.87 11.29
C ARG A 22 22.50 -8.57 10.52
N HIS A 23 21.42 -8.43 9.75
CA HIS A 23 21.22 -7.30 8.85
C HIS A 23 20.58 -6.07 9.53
N TYR A 24 19.54 -6.27 10.32
CA TYR A 24 18.77 -5.21 10.99
C TYR A 24 19.15 -5.01 12.47
N GLY A 25 19.99 -5.87 13.04
CA GLY A 25 20.23 -5.94 14.48
C GLY A 25 19.12 -6.68 15.23
N ASN A 26 19.38 -7.02 16.50
CA ASN A 26 18.43 -7.78 17.32
C ASN A 26 17.43 -6.84 18.02
N PRO A 27 16.12 -6.83 17.66
CA PRO A 27 15.11 -6.06 18.38
C PRO A 27 14.89 -6.58 19.82
N LYS A 28 15.27 -7.83 20.13
CA LYS A 28 15.38 -8.38 21.49
C LYS A 28 16.80 -8.27 22.06
N GLY A 29 17.56 -7.25 21.67
CA GLY A 29 18.85 -6.92 22.26
C GLY A 29 18.74 -6.39 23.70
N PRO A 30 19.83 -5.89 24.30
CA PRO A 30 19.85 -5.42 25.69
C PRO A 30 18.70 -4.47 26.03
N GLY A 31 18.02 -4.74 27.15
CA GLY A 31 16.90 -3.92 27.66
C GLY A 31 15.54 -4.19 27.00
N TRP A 32 15.41 -5.22 26.16
CA TRP A 32 14.09 -5.70 25.73
C TRP A 32 13.30 -6.27 26.91
N SER A 33 11.97 -6.28 26.81
CA SER A 33 11.10 -6.89 27.83
C SER A 33 9.84 -7.48 27.21
N ALA A 34 9.15 -8.36 27.92
CA ALA A 34 7.81 -8.77 27.53
C ALA A 34 6.87 -7.55 27.51
N ALA A 35 5.93 -7.50 26.57
CA ALA A 35 4.93 -6.44 26.52
C ALA A 35 3.84 -6.73 27.56
N PRO A 36 3.69 -5.91 28.62
CA PRO A 36 2.69 -6.16 29.65
C PRO A 36 1.28 -6.16 29.05
N GLY A 37 0.47 -7.16 29.37
CA GLY A 37 -0.92 -7.24 28.92
C GLY A 37 -1.13 -7.69 27.46
N SER A 38 -0.07 -7.95 26.69
CA SER A 38 -0.18 -8.34 25.26
C SER A 38 0.07 -9.83 25.01
N GLY A 39 0.24 -10.64 26.07
CA GLY A 39 0.56 -12.06 25.95
C GLY A 39 2.04 -12.34 25.63
N PRO A 40 2.47 -13.62 25.74
CA PRO A 40 3.90 -13.97 25.72
C PRO A 40 4.57 -13.80 24.35
N SER A 41 3.79 -13.62 23.27
CA SER A 41 4.30 -13.46 21.92
C SER A 41 4.67 -12.03 21.56
N TRP A 42 4.25 -11.04 22.35
CA TRP A 42 4.56 -9.63 22.16
C TRP A 42 5.66 -9.16 23.10
N PHE A 43 6.46 -8.19 22.64
CA PHE A 43 7.57 -7.67 23.42
C PHE A 43 7.79 -6.18 23.17
N ASN A 44 8.38 -5.50 24.14
CA ASN A 44 8.96 -4.19 23.94
C ASN A 44 10.37 -4.38 23.37
N PRO A 45 10.69 -3.80 22.20
CA PRO A 45 12.01 -3.93 21.62
C PRO A 45 13.04 -3.22 22.49
N SER A 46 14.30 -3.63 22.37
CA SER A 46 15.44 -2.95 22.97
C SER A 46 15.35 -1.44 22.68
N PRO A 47 15.32 -0.58 23.71
CA PRO A 47 15.24 0.86 23.53
C PRO A 47 16.41 1.40 22.71
N THR A 48 17.60 0.82 22.87
CA THR A 48 18.80 1.17 22.09
C THR A 48 18.64 0.81 20.63
N TRP A 49 18.23 -0.43 20.33
CA TRP A 49 17.96 -0.85 18.96
C TRP A 49 16.92 0.05 18.29
N LYS A 50 15.80 0.33 18.97
CA LYS A 50 14.72 1.16 18.43
C LYS A 50 15.21 2.57 18.12
N ARG A 51 15.98 3.21 19.00
CA ARG A 51 16.55 4.55 18.75
C ARG A 51 17.52 4.57 17.57
N GLN A 52 18.29 3.51 17.38
CA GLN A 52 19.30 3.43 16.31
C GLN A 52 18.70 3.12 14.95
N ASN A 53 17.58 2.39 14.92
CA ASN A 53 17.11 1.74 13.70
C ASN A 53 15.72 2.18 13.25
N ALA A 54 14.85 2.65 14.15
CA ALA A 54 13.51 3.09 13.76
C ALA A 54 13.54 4.54 13.24
N VAL A 55 13.02 4.75 12.04
CA VAL A 55 12.84 6.07 11.44
C VAL A 55 11.37 6.27 11.06
N LEU A 56 10.87 7.49 11.22
CA LEU A 56 9.53 7.88 10.79
C LEU A 56 9.60 8.54 9.42
N ILE A 57 8.93 7.99 8.44
CA ILE A 57 8.70 8.61 7.13
C ILE A 57 7.42 9.45 7.25
N PRO A 58 7.50 10.80 7.19
CA PRO A 58 6.32 11.65 7.31
C PRO A 58 5.32 11.39 6.18
N LEU A 59 4.01 11.47 6.46
CA LEU A 59 2.98 11.31 5.43
C LEU A 59 3.10 12.33 4.29
N ALA A 60 3.66 13.51 4.55
CA ALA A 60 3.93 14.51 3.51
C ALA A 60 4.87 14.01 2.39
N GLN A 61 5.65 12.95 2.65
CA GLN A 61 6.51 12.30 1.66
C GLN A 61 5.82 11.11 0.97
N LEU A 62 4.60 10.78 1.37
CA LEU A 62 3.84 9.62 0.91
C LEU A 62 2.52 10.09 0.29
N PRO A 63 2.55 10.65 -0.94
CA PRO A 63 1.33 11.13 -1.60
C PRO A 63 0.36 9.97 -1.84
N GLY A 64 -0.93 10.24 -1.62
CA GLY A 64 -2.00 9.26 -1.79
C GLY A 64 -1.95 8.09 -0.78
N PHE A 65 -1.31 8.25 0.38
CA PHE A 65 -1.25 7.22 1.41
C PHE A 65 -2.66 6.90 1.98
N PRO A 66 -3.03 5.62 2.10
CA PRO A 66 -4.36 5.24 2.59
C PRO A 66 -4.53 5.58 4.07
N PRO A 67 -5.77 5.74 4.55
CA PRO A 67 -6.05 5.94 5.97
C PRO A 67 -5.66 4.70 6.80
N CYS A 68 -5.49 4.90 8.10
CA CYS A 68 -5.31 3.82 9.07
C CYS A 68 -6.59 3.66 9.91
N PRO A 69 -7.23 2.49 9.91
CA PRO A 69 -8.47 2.28 10.68
C PRO A 69 -8.23 2.35 12.20
N TYR A 70 -6.97 2.26 12.64
CA TYR A 70 -6.57 2.24 14.05
C TYR A 70 -6.21 3.63 14.61
N GLY A 71 -6.29 4.69 13.80
CA GLY A 71 -6.13 6.06 14.29
C GLY A 71 -5.43 7.00 13.30
N LYS A 72 -5.20 8.24 13.74
CA LYS A 72 -4.51 9.25 12.93
C LYS A 72 -3.02 8.92 12.80
N LEU A 73 -2.55 8.81 11.56
CA LEU A 73 -1.14 8.63 11.25
C LEU A 73 -0.43 9.98 11.11
N ARG A 74 0.81 10.05 11.60
CA ARG A 74 1.76 11.13 11.29
C ARG A 74 2.77 10.73 10.22
N GLY A 75 2.93 9.43 10.01
CA GLY A 75 3.91 8.83 9.12
C GLY A 75 3.97 7.32 9.32
N VAL A 76 4.86 6.68 8.58
CA VAL A 76 5.10 5.24 8.62
C VAL A 76 6.44 4.99 9.30
N THR A 77 6.48 4.13 10.31
CA THR A 77 7.75 3.79 10.98
C THR A 77 8.38 2.60 10.28
N MET A 78 9.64 2.74 9.86
CA MET A 78 10.41 1.73 9.16
C MET A 78 11.80 1.58 9.76
N HIS A 79 12.49 0.50 9.43
CA HIS A 79 13.92 0.38 9.68
C HIS A 79 14.68 1.40 8.82
N ARG A 80 15.74 2.03 9.33
CA ARG A 80 16.54 3.03 8.61
C ARG A 80 17.09 2.54 7.27
N LEU A 81 17.36 1.24 7.16
CA LEU A 81 17.82 0.59 5.93
C LEU A 81 16.67 0.34 4.93
N VAL A 82 15.44 0.18 5.41
CA VAL A 82 14.27 -0.13 4.59
C VAL A 82 13.56 1.15 4.14
N ALA A 83 13.61 2.21 4.95
CA ALA A 83 12.92 3.47 4.68
C ALA A 83 13.21 4.08 3.31
N PRO A 84 14.46 4.12 2.80
CA PRO A 84 14.75 4.64 1.46
C PRO A 84 14.06 3.82 0.36
N ILE A 85 14.08 2.49 0.46
CA ILE A 85 13.45 1.60 -0.50
C ILE A 85 11.93 1.77 -0.45
N PHE A 86 11.34 1.80 0.74
CA PHE A 86 9.91 2.01 0.90
C PHE A 86 9.46 3.31 0.26
N LEU A 87 10.17 4.42 0.52
CA LEU A 87 9.87 5.71 -0.09
C LEU A 87 10.01 5.67 -1.61
N ALA A 88 11.03 4.99 -2.13
CA ALA A 88 11.25 4.83 -3.56
C ALA A 88 10.16 4.02 -4.25
N THR A 89 9.83 2.85 -3.69
CA THR A 89 8.72 2.00 -4.14
C THR A 89 7.40 2.78 -4.09
N TRP A 90 7.13 3.49 -2.98
CA TRP A 90 5.90 4.25 -2.83
C TRP A 90 5.73 5.34 -3.89
N LEU A 91 6.77 6.13 -4.12
CA LEU A 91 6.71 7.22 -5.11
C LEU A 91 6.55 6.68 -6.53
N LEU A 92 7.16 5.54 -6.87
CA LEU A 92 6.91 4.85 -8.13
C LEU A 92 5.47 4.34 -8.24
N THR A 93 4.94 3.71 -7.18
CA THR A 93 3.54 3.26 -7.12
C THR A 93 2.57 4.43 -7.29
N HIS A 94 2.88 5.59 -6.69
CA HIS A 94 2.08 6.80 -6.82
C HIS A 94 2.13 7.37 -8.24
N GLU A 95 3.32 7.44 -8.85
CA GLU A 95 3.51 7.87 -10.24
C GLU A 95 2.72 6.98 -11.22
N ARG A 96 2.61 5.67 -10.92
CA ARG A 96 1.77 4.73 -11.67
C ARG A 96 0.27 4.85 -11.38
N GLY A 97 -0.14 5.75 -10.49
CA GLY A 97 -1.55 5.97 -10.12
C GLY A 97 -2.18 4.81 -9.35
N GLN A 98 -1.38 3.96 -8.71
CA GLN A 98 -1.84 2.72 -8.06
C GLN A 98 -2.21 2.93 -6.59
N THR A 99 -1.68 3.97 -5.94
CA THR A 99 -1.93 4.22 -4.50
C THR A 99 -3.41 4.48 -4.19
N ARG A 100 -4.18 5.00 -5.16
CA ARG A 100 -5.63 5.27 -5.03
C ARG A 100 -6.50 4.03 -4.84
N HIS A 101 -5.95 2.84 -5.11
CA HIS A 101 -6.68 1.58 -5.00
C HIS A 101 -6.53 0.91 -3.63
N LEU A 102 -5.65 1.43 -2.76
CA LEU A 102 -5.53 0.97 -1.38
C LEU A 102 -6.60 1.60 -0.51
N ARG A 103 -7.21 0.80 0.35
CA ARG A 103 -8.27 1.19 1.28
C ARG A 103 -7.69 1.50 2.65
N THR A 104 -6.77 0.67 3.13
CA THR A 104 -6.20 0.81 4.48
C THR A 104 -4.70 0.55 4.52
N PHE A 105 -4.00 1.31 5.36
CA PHE A 105 -2.72 0.92 5.94
C PHE A 105 -2.99 0.28 7.29
N ASP A 106 -2.49 -0.95 7.48
CA ASP A 106 -2.82 -1.76 8.65
C ASP A 106 -1.61 -1.98 9.59
N GLY A 107 -0.43 -1.45 9.23
CA GLY A 107 0.71 -1.32 10.12
C GLY A 107 2.04 -1.62 9.46
N SER A 108 3.12 -1.15 10.10
CA SER A 108 4.51 -1.46 9.71
C SER A 108 5.40 -1.83 10.90
N ALA A 109 4.80 -1.96 12.08
CA ALA A 109 5.49 -2.19 13.33
C ALA A 109 4.64 -3.06 14.26
N ALA A 110 5.05 -4.31 14.41
CA ALA A 110 4.49 -5.24 15.38
C ALA A 110 5.62 -6.07 15.99
N TYR A 111 6.03 -5.72 17.20
CA TYR A 111 7.11 -6.38 17.93
C TYR A 111 6.59 -7.69 18.56
N ARG A 112 6.48 -8.72 17.72
CA ARG A 112 5.93 -10.01 18.11
C ARG A 112 6.58 -11.18 17.37
N HIS A 113 6.34 -12.37 17.90
CA HIS A 113 6.58 -13.63 17.19
C HIS A 113 5.50 -13.88 16.11
N MET A 114 5.87 -14.64 15.07
CA MET A 114 4.95 -15.02 14.00
C MET A 114 3.75 -15.82 14.53
N GLY A 115 2.56 -15.56 13.97
CA GLY A 115 1.30 -16.21 14.37
C GLY A 115 0.97 -16.09 15.86
N HIS A 116 1.46 -15.05 16.54
CA HIS A 116 1.29 -14.85 17.99
C HIS A 116 1.80 -16.03 18.84
N ASN A 117 2.78 -16.79 18.35
CA ASN A 117 3.33 -17.97 19.04
C ASN A 117 4.79 -17.72 19.46
N PRO A 118 5.11 -17.66 20.77
CA PRO A 118 6.47 -17.37 21.24
C PRO A 118 7.51 -18.46 20.89
N ARG A 119 7.07 -19.65 20.44
CA ARG A 119 7.96 -20.72 19.97
C ARG A 119 8.37 -20.56 18.51
N ARG A 120 7.72 -19.67 17.76
CA ARG A 120 8.07 -19.37 16.37
C ARG A 120 9.09 -18.25 16.31
N ASP A 121 9.71 -18.10 15.16
CA ASP A 121 10.60 -16.99 14.85
C ASP A 121 9.92 -15.61 14.96
N LEU A 122 10.73 -14.55 15.01
CA LEU A 122 10.22 -13.18 15.06
C LEU A 122 9.54 -12.83 13.73
N SER A 123 8.43 -12.09 13.80
CA SER A 123 7.82 -11.51 12.60
C SER A 123 8.75 -10.46 12.00
N VAL A 124 8.75 -10.33 10.67
CA VAL A 124 9.53 -9.28 9.99
C VAL A 124 9.06 -7.86 10.39
N HIS A 125 7.79 -7.71 10.79
CA HIS A 125 7.27 -6.49 11.41
C HIS A 125 8.03 -6.09 12.69
N ALA A 126 8.62 -7.04 13.40
CA ALA A 126 9.40 -6.76 14.61
C ALA A 126 10.76 -6.11 14.29
N PHE A 127 11.23 -6.23 13.04
CA PHE A 127 12.43 -5.60 12.52
C PHE A 127 12.13 -4.28 11.78
N LEU A 128 10.86 -3.86 11.71
CA LEU A 128 10.41 -2.69 10.94
C LEU A 128 10.73 -2.79 9.44
N ALA A 129 10.68 -4.02 8.92
CA ALA A 129 11.00 -4.36 7.54
C ALA A 129 9.80 -4.98 6.80
N ALA A 130 8.58 -4.74 7.30
CA ALA A 130 7.34 -5.20 6.71
C ALA A 130 6.24 -4.15 6.81
N VAL A 131 5.21 -4.28 5.98
CA VAL A 131 4.05 -3.40 5.94
C VAL A 131 2.81 -4.17 5.48
N ASP A 132 1.68 -3.85 6.11
CA ASP A 132 0.38 -4.44 5.81
C ASP A 132 -0.57 -3.40 5.20
N PHE A 133 -1.28 -3.80 4.14
CA PHE A 133 -2.33 -3.02 3.51
C PHE A 133 -3.59 -3.85 3.30
N ASP A 134 -4.76 -3.21 3.36
CA ASP A 134 -6.06 -3.84 3.11
C ASP A 134 -6.29 -5.14 3.91
N ALA A 135 -5.88 -5.19 5.18
CA ALA A 135 -5.89 -6.38 6.03
C ALA A 135 -7.26 -7.05 6.12
N VAL A 136 -8.34 -6.26 6.17
CA VAL A 136 -9.73 -6.77 6.24
C VAL A 136 -10.08 -7.70 5.07
N TRP A 137 -9.48 -7.50 3.90
CA TRP A 137 -9.81 -8.26 2.69
C TRP A 137 -8.72 -9.24 2.26
N ASN A 138 -7.51 -9.12 2.82
CA ASN A 138 -6.33 -9.85 2.35
C ASN A 138 -5.53 -10.49 3.50
N GLY A 139 -6.11 -10.54 4.70
CA GLY A 139 -5.43 -11.07 5.87
C GLY A 139 -5.03 -12.53 5.76
N TYR A 140 -4.29 -12.96 6.77
CA TYR A 140 -3.76 -14.30 6.90
C TYR A 140 -4.81 -15.42 6.66
N GLY A 141 -4.44 -16.40 5.84
CA GLY A 141 -5.28 -17.54 5.45
C GLY A 141 -6.30 -17.25 4.34
N VAL A 142 -6.42 -16.02 3.84
CA VAL A 142 -7.26 -15.71 2.67
C VAL A 142 -6.60 -16.29 1.42
N PRO A 143 -7.28 -17.17 0.64
CA PRO A 143 -6.71 -17.72 -0.59
C PRO A 143 -6.43 -16.65 -1.65
N LEU A 144 -5.41 -16.87 -2.50
CA LEU A 144 -4.95 -15.91 -3.51
C LEU A 144 -6.07 -15.41 -4.43
N GLU A 145 -6.95 -16.32 -4.85
CA GLU A 145 -8.10 -16.06 -5.72
C GLU A 145 -9.18 -15.20 -5.05
N ARG A 146 -9.17 -15.08 -3.71
CA ARG A 146 -10.09 -14.25 -2.92
C ARG A 146 -9.46 -12.94 -2.44
N MET A 147 -8.14 -12.79 -2.55
CA MET A 147 -7.44 -11.56 -2.19
C MET A 147 -7.83 -10.41 -3.13
N GLN A 148 -8.37 -9.34 -2.56
CA GLN A 148 -8.86 -8.16 -3.26
C GLN A 148 -7.84 -7.03 -3.40
N ILE A 149 -6.60 -7.20 -2.92
CA ILE A 149 -5.54 -6.21 -3.12
C ILE A 149 -5.25 -6.03 -4.61
N ASP A 150 -5.01 -4.78 -5.04
CA ASP A 150 -4.73 -4.45 -6.43
C ASP A 150 -3.46 -5.19 -6.92
N LYS A 151 -3.60 -5.98 -7.98
CA LYS A 151 -2.52 -6.80 -8.52
C LYS A 151 -1.45 -5.96 -9.23
N GLU A 152 -1.78 -4.78 -9.73
CA GLU A 152 -0.79 -3.86 -10.32
C GLU A 152 0.04 -3.17 -9.23
N PHE A 153 -0.58 -2.87 -8.08
CA PHE A 153 0.14 -2.43 -6.88
C PHE A 153 1.13 -3.52 -6.42
N VAL A 154 0.64 -4.76 -6.23
CA VAL A 154 1.46 -5.92 -5.85
C VAL A 154 2.63 -6.10 -6.81
N ARG A 155 2.36 -6.11 -8.13
CA ARG A 155 3.38 -6.27 -9.16
C ARG A 155 4.48 -5.21 -9.04
N THR A 156 4.12 -3.94 -8.86
CA THR A 156 5.08 -2.85 -8.73
C THR A 156 6.00 -3.03 -7.52
N TRP A 157 5.45 -3.54 -6.43
CA TRP A 157 6.21 -3.84 -5.22
C TRP A 157 7.15 -5.04 -5.43
N GLU A 158 6.69 -6.12 -6.06
CA GLU A 158 7.52 -7.28 -6.43
C GLU A 158 8.64 -6.87 -7.43
N GLU A 159 8.34 -6.02 -8.42
CA GLU A 159 9.35 -5.45 -9.34
C GLU A 159 10.43 -4.67 -8.58
N CYS A 160 10.06 -3.90 -7.55
CA CYS A 160 10.99 -3.17 -6.69
C CYS A 160 11.74 -4.06 -5.68
N GLY A 161 11.39 -5.34 -5.60
CA GLY A 161 12.03 -6.31 -4.72
C GLY A 161 11.37 -6.53 -3.36
N TRP A 162 10.12 -6.13 -3.18
CA TRP A 162 9.38 -6.56 -2.00
C TRP A 162 8.92 -8.00 -2.19
N THR A 163 9.00 -8.80 -1.13
CA THR A 163 8.36 -10.12 -1.07
C THR A 163 6.92 -9.91 -0.63
N TRP A 164 5.96 -10.39 -1.42
CA TRP A 164 4.54 -10.34 -1.09
C TRP A 164 4.04 -11.66 -0.50
N GLY A 165 3.40 -11.59 0.67
CA GLY A 165 2.88 -12.75 1.39
C GLY A 165 1.72 -13.45 0.70
N GLY A 166 1.08 -12.80 -0.27
CA GLY A 166 0.00 -13.42 -1.05
C GLY A 166 0.47 -14.57 -1.95
N ARG A 167 1.79 -14.71 -2.16
CA ARG A 167 2.39 -15.86 -2.86
C ARG A 167 2.56 -17.10 -1.99
N TRP A 168 2.41 -16.97 -0.66
CA TRP A 168 2.50 -18.09 0.27
C TRP A 168 1.28 -19.01 0.14
N THR A 169 1.41 -20.26 0.55
CA THR A 169 0.40 -21.30 0.29
C THR A 169 -0.30 -21.77 1.56
N GLY A 170 -1.51 -22.29 1.38
CA GLY A 170 -2.31 -22.88 2.47
C GLY A 170 -2.71 -21.85 3.53
N GLU A 171 -2.66 -22.26 4.79
CA GLU A 171 -2.98 -21.39 5.93
C GLU A 171 -2.00 -20.22 6.09
N PHE A 172 -0.83 -20.27 5.43
CA PHE A 172 0.20 -19.23 5.51
C PHE A 172 0.05 -18.14 4.45
N ALA A 173 -0.93 -18.21 3.56
CA ALA A 173 -1.19 -17.13 2.59
C ALA A 173 -1.48 -15.81 3.32
N ASP A 174 -0.79 -14.72 2.97
CA ASP A 174 -0.93 -13.43 3.67
C ASP A 174 -0.90 -12.25 2.69
N GLY A 175 -2.05 -11.97 2.07
CA GLY A 175 -2.17 -11.01 0.98
C GLY A 175 -2.04 -9.54 1.38
N MET A 176 -2.13 -9.22 2.66
CA MET A 176 -1.90 -7.86 3.16
C MET A 176 -0.42 -7.54 3.29
N HIS A 177 0.42 -8.57 3.49
CA HIS A 177 1.78 -8.44 3.99
C HIS A 177 2.82 -8.29 2.88
N PHE A 178 3.67 -7.28 3.01
CA PHE A 178 4.86 -7.07 2.19
C PHE A 178 6.08 -6.97 3.09
N GLN A 179 7.19 -7.61 2.70
CA GLN A 179 8.43 -7.56 3.47
C GLN A 179 9.67 -7.34 2.60
N TRP A 180 10.65 -6.64 3.18
CA TRP A 180 11.97 -6.44 2.58
C TRP A 180 12.94 -7.54 3.01
N THR A 181 12.78 -8.70 2.39
CA THR A 181 13.67 -9.87 2.51
C THR A 181 13.74 -10.59 1.17
N ASP A 182 14.72 -11.48 1.01
CA ASP A 182 14.65 -12.45 -0.08
C ASP A 182 13.34 -13.24 0.00
N PRO A 183 12.83 -13.68 -1.16
CA PRO A 183 11.65 -14.50 -1.19
C PRO A 183 11.85 -15.78 -0.37
N VAL A 184 10.79 -16.18 0.33
CA VAL A 184 10.80 -17.38 1.18
C VAL A 184 11.11 -18.61 0.32
N PRO A 185 12.03 -19.50 0.73
CA PRO A 185 12.35 -20.71 -0.02
C PRO A 185 11.12 -21.56 -0.33
N GLY A 186 11.03 -22.06 -1.57
CA GLY A 186 9.91 -22.90 -2.02
C GLY A 186 8.66 -22.14 -2.47
N VAL A 187 8.64 -20.81 -2.37
CA VAL A 187 7.56 -19.98 -2.92
C VAL A 187 7.77 -19.79 -4.41
N ARG A 188 6.71 -19.99 -5.20
CA ARG A 188 6.73 -19.68 -6.63
C ARG A 188 6.72 -18.17 -6.83
N LEU A 189 7.78 -17.64 -7.44
CA LEU A 189 7.92 -16.22 -7.72
C LEU A 189 7.26 -15.86 -9.05
N ALA A 190 6.82 -14.61 -9.14
CA ALA A 190 6.42 -14.03 -10.40
C ALA A 190 7.65 -13.77 -11.28
N GLU A 191 7.48 -13.81 -12.60
CA GLU A 191 8.57 -13.58 -13.57
C GLU A 191 9.16 -12.16 -13.48
N TRP A 192 8.41 -11.22 -12.90
CA TRP A 192 8.82 -9.83 -12.70
C TRP A 192 9.41 -9.54 -11.32
N GLN A 193 9.54 -10.54 -10.45
CA GLN A 193 10.21 -10.35 -9.16
C GLN A 193 11.60 -9.77 -9.39
N ASP A 194 11.94 -8.70 -8.65
CA ASP A 194 13.22 -8.01 -8.71
C ASP A 194 13.54 -7.38 -10.09
N ALA A 195 12.55 -7.14 -10.96
CA ALA A 195 12.78 -6.57 -12.29
C ALA A 195 13.51 -5.20 -12.26
N ALA A 196 13.33 -4.40 -11.21
CA ALA A 196 14.01 -3.12 -11.01
C ALA A 196 15.53 -3.26 -10.80
N ARG A 197 16.05 -4.48 -10.60
CA ARG A 197 17.48 -4.79 -10.60
C ARG A 197 18.15 -4.53 -11.94
N HIS A 198 17.39 -4.61 -13.03
CA HIS A 198 17.94 -4.54 -14.39
C HIS A 198 17.62 -3.16 -14.99
N PRO A 199 18.60 -2.23 -15.06
CA PRO A 199 18.35 -0.86 -15.53
C PRO A 199 17.87 -0.77 -16.99
N THR A 200 18.06 -1.84 -17.77
CA THR A 200 17.62 -1.95 -19.17
C THR A 200 16.24 -2.57 -19.34
N THR A 201 15.67 -3.18 -18.30
CA THR A 201 14.28 -3.63 -18.35
C THR A 201 13.45 -2.38 -18.08
N PRO A 202 12.75 -1.81 -19.07
CA PRO A 202 11.81 -0.75 -18.78
C PRO A 202 10.87 -1.36 -17.75
N LEU A 203 10.81 -0.75 -16.58
CA LEU A 203 9.72 -0.96 -15.64
C LEU A 203 8.44 -0.82 -16.46
N ILE A 204 7.85 -1.95 -16.84
CA ILE A 204 6.84 -1.98 -17.89
C ILE A 204 5.62 -1.28 -17.30
N VAL A 205 5.56 0.03 -17.50
CA VAL A 205 4.33 0.78 -17.52
C VAL A 205 3.69 0.35 -18.83
N LYS A 206 3.04 -0.82 -18.85
CA LYS A 206 1.95 -0.99 -19.81
C LYS A 206 1.06 0.19 -19.47
N PRO A 207 0.83 1.16 -20.39
CA PRO A 207 -0.29 2.05 -20.22
C PRO A 207 -1.43 1.10 -19.98
N ARG A 208 -2.00 1.13 -18.77
CA ARG A 208 -3.27 0.45 -18.56
C ARG A 208 -4.13 0.99 -19.69
N PRO A 209 -4.64 0.16 -20.62
CA PRO A 209 -5.69 0.66 -21.50
C PRO A 209 -6.66 1.33 -20.54
N GLU A 210 -6.99 2.60 -20.77
CA GLU A 210 -7.93 3.32 -19.93
C GLU A 210 -9.09 2.37 -19.72
N VAL A 211 -9.10 1.70 -18.56
CA VAL A 211 -10.26 0.95 -18.14
C VAL A 211 -11.20 2.10 -17.96
N PRO A 212 -12.27 2.22 -18.76
CA PRO A 212 -13.24 3.23 -18.47
C PRO A 212 -13.64 2.90 -17.04
N LEU A 213 -13.24 3.75 -16.08
CA LEU A 213 -13.94 3.84 -14.82
C LEU A 213 -15.39 3.80 -15.26
N SER A 214 -16.19 2.87 -14.74
CA SER A 214 -17.62 2.86 -15.05
C SER A 214 -18.10 4.28 -14.73
N GLN A 215 -18.21 5.12 -15.76
CA GLN A 215 -18.32 6.55 -15.58
C GLN A 215 -19.76 6.75 -15.13
N GLY A 216 -19.93 6.92 -13.82
CA GLY A 216 -21.15 7.47 -13.30
C GLY A 216 -21.21 8.93 -13.70
N TYR A 217 -22.42 9.46 -13.77
CA TYR A 217 -22.64 10.88 -13.90
C TYR A 217 -23.59 11.31 -12.78
N LEU A 218 -23.19 12.34 -12.04
CA LEU A 218 -24.13 13.09 -11.20
C LEU A 218 -24.82 14.12 -12.09
N TYR A 219 -26.11 14.29 -11.88
CA TYR A 219 -26.94 15.24 -12.62
C TYR A 219 -27.64 16.18 -11.65
N GLY A 220 -27.77 17.45 -12.02
CA GLY A 220 -28.54 18.41 -11.25
C GLY A 220 -28.92 19.64 -12.05
N PRO A 221 -29.91 20.42 -11.59
CA PRO A 221 -30.25 21.69 -12.20
C PRO A 221 -29.08 22.67 -12.02
N ALA A 222 -28.71 23.35 -13.09
CA ALA A 222 -27.73 24.42 -13.05
C ALA A 222 -28.32 25.65 -12.33
N ARG A 223 -27.46 26.33 -11.59
CA ARG A 223 -27.78 27.56 -10.89
C ARG A 223 -26.74 28.62 -11.21
N SER A 224 -27.18 29.85 -11.32
CA SER A 224 -26.29 31.02 -11.40
C SER A 224 -25.55 31.22 -10.07
N PRO A 225 -24.52 32.09 -10.02
CA PRO A 225 -23.76 32.35 -8.79
C PRO A 225 -24.61 32.85 -7.61
N ASP A 226 -25.75 33.49 -7.87
CA ASP A 226 -26.76 33.94 -6.90
C ASP A 226 -27.81 32.86 -6.59
N MET A 227 -27.57 31.61 -7.01
CA MET A 227 -28.41 30.44 -6.80
C MET A 227 -29.77 30.47 -7.51
N ALA A 228 -30.01 31.42 -8.43
CA ALA A 228 -31.22 31.43 -9.23
C ALA A 228 -31.25 30.24 -10.21
N PRO A 229 -32.42 29.63 -10.48
CA PRO A 229 -32.53 28.58 -11.49
C PRO A 229 -32.24 29.14 -12.88
N THR A 230 -31.37 28.49 -13.65
CA THR A 230 -31.09 28.92 -15.05
C THR A 230 -32.01 28.26 -16.07
N GLY A 231 -32.70 27.18 -15.69
CA GLY A 231 -33.44 26.30 -16.61
C GLY A 231 -32.58 25.21 -17.27
N ASP A 232 -31.25 25.29 -17.10
CA ASP A 232 -30.32 24.28 -17.60
C ASP A 232 -30.04 23.20 -16.55
N TRP A 233 -29.44 22.11 -17.01
CA TRP A 233 -28.95 20.99 -16.23
C TRP A 233 -27.45 20.83 -16.42
N VAL A 234 -26.78 20.32 -15.40
CA VAL A 234 -25.36 20.00 -15.45
C VAL A 234 -25.14 18.52 -15.16
N SER A 235 -24.22 17.90 -15.88
CA SER A 235 -23.67 16.59 -15.54
C SER A 235 -22.21 16.70 -15.13
N ILE A 236 -21.82 15.95 -14.10
CA ILE A 236 -20.44 15.83 -13.62
C ILE A 236 -20.05 14.35 -13.64
N ALA A 237 -18.93 14.03 -14.28
CA ALA A 237 -18.41 12.67 -14.28
C ALA A 237 -17.90 12.30 -12.88
N VAL A 238 -18.22 11.09 -12.43
CA VAL A 238 -17.79 10.55 -11.13
C VAL A 238 -17.14 9.18 -11.26
N ASP A 239 -16.32 8.82 -10.27
CA ASP A 239 -15.79 7.46 -10.15
C ASP A 239 -16.87 6.46 -9.67
N GLY A 240 -16.47 5.18 -9.53
CA GLY A 240 -17.37 4.12 -9.05
C GLY A 240 -17.89 4.30 -7.62
N SER A 241 -17.39 5.30 -6.88
CA SER A 241 -17.86 5.67 -5.54
C SER A 241 -18.71 6.95 -5.51
N GLY A 242 -18.92 7.59 -6.67
CA GLY A 242 -19.69 8.82 -6.77
C GLY A 242 -18.89 10.10 -6.53
N VAL A 243 -17.55 10.02 -6.45
CA VAL A 243 -16.68 11.20 -6.26
C VAL A 243 -16.40 11.87 -7.62
N PRO A 244 -16.50 13.21 -7.73
CA PRO A 244 -16.20 13.93 -8.97
C PRO A 244 -14.79 13.66 -9.51
N LEU A 245 -14.71 13.36 -10.80
CA LEU A 245 -13.46 13.31 -11.53
C LEU A 245 -13.01 14.73 -11.84
N VAL A 246 -11.87 15.13 -11.29
CA VAL A 246 -11.28 16.47 -11.45
C VAL A 246 -9.97 16.42 -12.22
N ASP A 247 -9.63 17.51 -12.92
CA ASP A 247 -8.33 17.69 -13.57
C ASP A 247 -7.21 17.98 -12.56
N ALA A 248 -5.99 18.19 -13.07
CA ALA A 248 -4.81 18.48 -12.25
C ALA A 248 -4.92 19.81 -11.46
N GLN A 249 -5.86 20.69 -11.82
CA GLN A 249 -6.16 21.95 -11.17
C GLN A 249 -7.35 21.85 -10.21
N GLY A 250 -7.94 20.66 -10.07
CA GLY A 250 -9.09 20.41 -9.20
C GLY A 250 -10.43 20.79 -9.83
N HIS A 251 -10.50 21.05 -11.13
CA HIS A 251 -11.76 21.36 -11.81
C HIS A 251 -12.46 20.10 -12.30
N ALA A 252 -13.74 19.96 -11.95
CA ALA A 252 -14.58 18.92 -12.51
C ALA A 252 -14.96 19.26 -13.95
N ARG A 253 -14.95 18.27 -14.85
CA ARG A 253 -15.54 18.45 -16.17
C ARG A 253 -17.06 18.48 -16.06
N THR A 254 -17.64 19.62 -16.43
CA THR A 254 -19.09 19.83 -16.42
C THR A 254 -19.62 19.92 -17.84
N VAL A 255 -20.74 19.25 -18.12
CA VAL A 255 -21.49 19.45 -19.37
C VAL A 255 -22.84 20.07 -19.01
N VAL A 256 -23.13 21.23 -19.58
CA VAL A 256 -24.42 21.90 -19.45
C VAL A 256 -25.33 21.45 -20.60
N PHE A 257 -26.61 21.20 -20.31
CA PHE A 257 -27.62 20.82 -21.29
C PHE A 257 -29.01 21.28 -20.87
N ASP A 258 -29.93 21.39 -21.83
CA ASP A 258 -31.28 21.89 -21.61
C ASP A 258 -32.22 20.87 -20.91
N GLU A 259 -33.38 21.36 -20.46
CA GLU A 259 -34.41 20.54 -19.82
C GLU A 259 -34.97 19.45 -20.75
N ALA A 260 -35.03 19.68 -22.06
CA ALA A 260 -35.50 18.69 -23.02
C ALA A 260 -34.61 17.44 -23.02
N ARG A 261 -33.27 17.64 -22.99
CA ARG A 261 -32.30 16.56 -22.86
C ARG A 261 -32.32 15.93 -21.47
N ALA A 262 -32.66 16.69 -20.42
CA ALA A 262 -32.85 16.15 -19.07
C ALA A 262 -34.07 15.21 -18.99
N ARG A 263 -35.20 15.57 -19.61
CA ARG A 263 -36.41 14.73 -19.74
C ARG A 263 -36.11 13.46 -20.53
N ALA A 264 -35.40 13.56 -21.65
CA ALA A 264 -34.99 12.39 -22.44
C ALA A 264 -34.12 11.40 -21.65
N LYS A 265 -33.40 11.88 -20.63
CA LYS A 265 -32.60 11.07 -19.70
C LYS A 265 -33.38 10.58 -18.46
N GLY A 266 -34.67 10.91 -18.33
CA GLY A 266 -35.50 10.54 -17.18
C GLY A 266 -35.15 11.27 -15.88
N LEU A 267 -34.44 12.40 -15.96
CA LEU A 267 -34.01 13.18 -14.79
C LEU A 267 -35.11 14.10 -14.25
N VAL A 268 -36.07 14.44 -15.11
CA VAL A 268 -37.26 15.24 -14.80
C VAL A 268 -38.47 14.32 -14.95
N LYS A 269 -39.28 14.21 -13.89
CA LYS A 269 -40.52 13.43 -13.90
C LYS A 269 -41.67 14.22 -14.51
#